data_AF-G9K667-F1
#
_entry.id   AF-G9K667-F1
#
_cell.length_a   1.000
_cell.length_b   1.000
_cell.length_c   1.000
_cell.angle_alpha   90.00
_cell.angle_beta   90.00
_cell.angle_gamma   90.00
#
_symmetry.space_group_name_H-M   'P 1'
#
loop_
_entity.id
_entity.type
_entity.pdbx_description
1 polymer ?
#
loop_
_entity_poly.entity_id
_entity_poly.type
_entity_poly.pdbx_seq_one_letter_code
_entity_poly.pdbx_strand_id
1 'polypeptide(L)'
;MAAAGAGRLRRAASALLLRSPRLPARELSAPARLYHKKVVDHYENPRNVGSLDKTSKNVGTGLVGAPACGDVMKLQIQVDEKGKIVDARFKTFGCGSAIASSSLATEWVKGKTVEEALTIK
;
A
#
# COMPACT_ATOMS: atom_id res chain seq x y z
N MET A 1 88.36 -16.24 -7.34
CA MET A 1 88.86 -17.58 -7.69
C MET A 1 87.80 -18.59 -7.30
N ALA A 2 87.14 -19.19 -8.31
CA ALA A 2 86.35 -20.45 -8.29
C ALA A 2 85.19 -20.57 -7.27
N ALA A 3 84.02 -21.17 -7.54
CA ALA A 3 83.49 -21.87 -8.70
C ALA A 3 81.94 -21.91 -8.60
N ALA A 4 81.33 -22.22 -9.73
CA ALA A 4 79.92 -22.39 -9.97
C ALA A 4 79.27 -23.53 -9.16
N GLY A 5 77.96 -23.46 -8.96
CA GLY A 5 77.12 -24.55 -8.44
C GLY A 5 75.68 -24.40 -8.89
N ALA A 6 75.33 -25.08 -9.98
CA ALA A 6 74.02 -25.10 -10.61
C ALA A 6 72.99 -25.95 -9.86
N GLY A 7 71.71 -25.59 -10.00
CA GLY A 7 70.56 -26.45 -9.70
C GLY A 7 69.69 -25.90 -8.58
N ARG A 8 68.36 -25.97 -8.61
CA ARG A 8 67.42 -26.63 -9.52
C ARG A 8 66.04 -26.05 -9.19
N LEU A 9 65.23 -25.93 -10.24
CA LEU A 9 63.78 -26.10 -10.24
C LEU A 9 62.91 -25.18 -9.36
N ARG A 10 62.43 -24.13 -10.02
CA ARG A 10 61.03 -23.65 -10.01
C ARG A 10 60.06 -24.52 -9.19
N ARG A 11 59.46 -23.92 -8.16
CA ARG A 11 58.06 -24.20 -7.82
C ARG A 11 57.33 -22.87 -7.71
N ALA A 12 56.72 -22.47 -8.82
CA ALA A 12 55.61 -21.54 -8.79
C ALA A 12 54.50 -22.21 -7.96
N ALA A 13 54.34 -21.79 -6.71
CA ALA A 13 53.11 -22.06 -5.99
C ALA A 13 52.04 -21.22 -6.68
N SER A 14 51.40 -21.81 -7.67
CA SER A 14 50.19 -21.28 -8.28
C SER A 14 49.18 -21.11 -7.16
N ALA A 15 49.00 -19.86 -6.72
CA ALA A 15 47.85 -19.46 -5.94
C ALA A 15 46.65 -19.65 -6.86
N LEU A 16 46.14 -20.88 -6.90
CA LEU A 16 44.85 -21.20 -7.49
C LEU A 16 43.83 -20.56 -6.57
N LEU A 17 43.67 -19.24 -6.72
CA LEU A 17 42.53 -18.48 -6.29
C LEU A 17 41.34 -19.20 -6.92
N LEU A 18 40.72 -20.10 -6.15
CA LEU A 18 39.38 -20.60 -6.39
C LEU A 18 38.46 -19.39 -6.29
N ARG A 19 38.45 -18.58 -7.35
CA ARG A 19 37.41 -17.60 -7.62
C ARG A 19 36.16 -18.41 -7.83
N SER A 20 35.46 -18.69 -6.74
CA SER A 20 34.08 -19.14 -6.79
C SER A 20 33.36 -18.20 -7.76
N PRO A 21 32.65 -18.72 -8.78
CA PRO A 21 31.84 -17.86 -9.60
C PRO A 21 30.84 -17.20 -8.64
N ARG A 22 30.97 -15.89 -8.45
CA ARG A 22 29.92 -15.10 -7.82
C ARG A 22 28.73 -15.26 -8.74
N LEU A 23 27.80 -16.13 -8.36
CA LEU A 23 26.48 -16.17 -8.97
C LEU A 23 25.99 -14.72 -9.00
N PRO A 24 25.48 -14.23 -10.15
CA PRO A 24 24.86 -12.91 -10.15
C PRO A 24 23.83 -12.96 -9.03
N ALA A 25 23.92 -12.00 -8.10
CA ALA A 25 22.85 -11.81 -7.14
C ALA A 25 21.62 -11.59 -8.01
N ARG A 26 20.78 -12.63 -8.11
CA ARG A 26 19.50 -12.52 -8.77
C ARG A 26 18.80 -11.44 -8.00
N GLU A 27 18.73 -10.24 -8.57
CA GLU A 27 17.90 -9.17 -8.05
C GLU A 27 16.54 -9.82 -7.90
N LEU A 28 16.18 -10.11 -6.65
CA LEU A 28 14.84 -10.47 -6.30
C LEU A 28 14.08 -9.17 -6.55
N SER A 29 13.60 -8.98 -7.78
CA SER A 29 12.51 -8.06 -8.00
C SER A 29 11.42 -8.57 -7.07
N ALA A 30 11.25 -7.89 -5.93
CA ALA A 30 10.14 -8.16 -5.04
C ALA A 30 8.92 -8.28 -5.95
N PRO A 31 8.09 -9.34 -5.80
CA PRO A 31 6.95 -9.51 -6.68
C PRO A 31 6.20 -8.18 -6.66
N ALA A 32 6.14 -7.52 -7.82
CA ALA A 32 5.38 -6.29 -7.95
C ALA A 32 3.99 -6.65 -7.42
N ARG A 33 3.59 -6.06 -6.30
CA ARG A 33 2.26 -6.31 -5.76
C ARG A 33 1.30 -5.78 -6.81
N LEU A 34 0.77 -6.69 -7.63
CA LEU A 34 -0.07 -6.36 -8.78
C LEU A 34 -1.45 -5.95 -8.24
N TYR A 35 -1.51 -4.78 -7.63
CA TYR A 35 -2.77 -4.11 -7.37
C TYR A 35 -3.27 -3.52 -8.68
N HIS A 36 -4.58 -3.60 -8.89
CA HIS A 36 -5.21 -2.94 -10.01
C HIS A 36 -4.92 -1.44 -9.94
N LYS A 37 -4.66 -0.79 -11.09
CA LYS A 37 -4.25 0.63 -11.14
C LYS A 37 -5.19 1.56 -10.37
N LYS A 38 -6.50 1.28 -10.40
CA LYS A 38 -7.51 2.01 -9.63
C LYS A 38 -7.30 1.89 -8.10
N VAL A 39 -6.95 0.70 -7.61
CA VAL A 39 -6.66 0.51 -6.17
C VAL A 39 -5.45 1.33 -5.76
N VAL A 40 -4.39 1.32 -6.57
CA VAL A 40 -3.18 2.11 -6.32
C VAL A 40 -3.51 3.60 -6.30
N ASP A 41 -4.26 4.08 -7.29
CA ASP A 41 -4.63 5.50 -7.39
C ASP A 41 -5.43 5.99 -6.18
N HIS A 42 -6.44 5.24 -5.72
CA HIS A 42 -7.20 5.61 -4.52
C HIS A 42 -6.42 5.40 -3.21
N TYR A 43 -5.33 4.63 -3.22
CA TYR A 43 -4.44 4.50 -2.07
C TYR A 43 -3.43 5.65 -1.98
N GLU A 44 -2.77 6.00 -3.10
CA GLU A 44 -1.77 7.06 -3.15
C GLU A 44 -2.41 8.46 -3.13
N ASN A 45 -3.57 8.61 -3.78
CA ASN A 45 -4.31 9.86 -3.88
C ASN A 45 -5.75 9.69 -3.36
N PRO A 46 -5.96 9.35 -2.08
CA PRO A 46 -7.28 9.08 -1.54
C PRO A 46 -8.17 10.34 -1.60
N ARG A 47 -9.40 10.17 -2.08
CA ARG A 47 -10.38 11.25 -2.18
C ARG A 47 -11.19 11.32 -0.92
N ASN A 48 -11.47 12.54 -0.47
CA ASN A 48 -12.39 12.82 0.64
C ASN A 48 -11.91 12.34 2.02
N VAL A 49 -10.60 12.23 2.22
CA VAL A 49 -10.02 12.01 3.55
C VAL A 49 -10.41 13.17 4.46
N GLY A 50 -10.87 12.87 5.68
CA GLY A 50 -11.17 13.90 6.66
C GLY A 50 -12.23 13.49 7.66
N SER A 51 -12.88 14.49 8.25
CA SER A 51 -14.02 14.29 9.13
C SER A 51 -14.96 15.46 9.02
N LEU A 52 -16.24 15.17 9.24
CA LEU A 52 -17.29 16.17 9.37
C LEU A 52 -17.56 16.45 10.85
N ASP A 53 -18.24 17.56 11.12
CA ASP A 53 -18.70 17.90 12.46
C ASP A 53 -19.71 16.86 12.95
N LYS A 54 -19.37 16.20 14.06
CA LYS A 54 -20.20 15.15 14.66
C LYS A 54 -21.42 15.70 15.41
N THR A 55 -21.42 16.99 15.73
CA THR A 55 -22.51 17.63 16.47
C THR A 55 -23.64 18.11 15.56
N SER A 56 -23.38 18.19 14.26
CA SER A 56 -24.38 18.53 13.26
C SER A 56 -25.45 17.44 13.17
N LYS A 57 -26.73 17.85 13.25
CA LYS A 57 -27.88 16.95 13.10
C LYS A 57 -27.96 16.28 11.73
N ASN A 58 -27.33 16.89 10.73
CA ASN A 58 -27.36 16.46 9.34
C ASN A 58 -26.18 15.55 8.98
N VAL A 59 -25.34 15.18 9.97
CA VAL A 59 -24.17 14.33 9.77
C VAL A 59 -24.37 12.96 10.40
N GLY A 60 -24.42 11.93 9.56
CA GLY A 60 -24.38 10.53 9.99
C GLY A 60 -22.93 10.06 10.12
N THR A 61 -22.60 9.35 11.19
CA THR A 61 -21.26 8.76 11.39
C THR A 61 -21.37 7.26 11.62
N GLY A 62 -20.77 6.47 10.72
CA GLY A 62 -20.56 5.05 10.90
C GLY A 62 -19.11 4.77 11.29
N LEU A 63 -18.89 4.01 12.36
CA LEU A 63 -17.59 3.45 12.72
C LEU A 63 -17.72 1.94 12.77
N VAL A 64 -16.95 1.24 11.95
CA VAL A 64 -17.00 -0.22 11.81
C VAL A 64 -15.60 -0.81 11.80
N GLY A 65 -15.51 -2.08 12.20
CA GLY A 65 -14.25 -2.81 12.30
C GLY A 65 -13.69 -2.86 13.73
N ALA A 66 -12.61 -3.60 13.89
CA ALA A 66 -11.95 -3.83 15.17
C ALA A 66 -10.43 -3.76 14.99
N PRO A 67 -9.69 -3.05 15.86
CA PRO A 67 -8.23 -2.94 15.74
C PRO A 67 -7.52 -4.29 15.72
N ALA A 68 -8.04 -5.29 16.45
CA ALA A 68 -7.49 -6.64 16.48
C ALA A 68 -7.51 -7.34 15.11
N CYS A 69 -8.43 -6.96 14.22
CA CYS A 69 -8.55 -7.52 12.87
C CYS A 69 -7.72 -6.75 11.83
N GLY A 70 -7.07 -5.65 12.23
CA GLY A 70 -6.24 -4.83 11.35
C GLY A 70 -6.98 -3.81 10.49
N ASP A 71 -8.32 -3.86 10.44
CA ASP A 71 -9.14 -2.92 9.66
C ASP A 71 -10.19 -2.21 10.55
N VAL A 72 -10.18 -0.88 10.52
CA VAL A 72 -11.16 0.00 11.18
C VAL A 72 -11.47 1.15 10.23
N MET A 73 -12.75 1.34 9.90
CA MET A 73 -13.23 2.40 9.02
C MET A 73 -14.21 3.31 9.74
N LYS A 74 -13.97 4.62 9.65
CA LYS A 74 -14.92 5.67 9.99
C LYS A 74 -15.39 6.36 8.72
N LEU A 75 -16.67 6.32 8.43
CA LEU A 75 -17.30 7.00 7.30
C LEU A 75 -18.36 7.97 7.82
N GLN A 76 -18.33 9.20 7.32
CA GLN A 76 -19.28 10.25 7.69
C GLN A 76 -19.93 10.78 6.42
N ILE A 77 -21.25 10.96 6.45
CA ILE A 77 -22.02 11.59 5.37
C ILE A 77 -22.75 12.81 5.91
N GLN A 78 -22.86 13.84 5.10
CA GLN A 78 -23.71 15.00 5.35
C GLN A 78 -24.89 14.97 4.39
N VAL A 79 -26.10 15.07 4.93
CA VAL A 79 -27.35 14.98 4.18
C VAL A 79 -28.04 16.35 4.19
N ASP A 80 -28.59 16.78 3.06
CA ASP A 80 -29.42 17.98 2.99
C ASP A 80 -30.86 17.72 3.45
N GLU A 81 -31.68 18.78 3.50
CA GLU A 81 -33.09 18.70 3.90
C GLU A 81 -33.95 17.86 2.92
N LYS A 82 -33.45 17.59 1.71
CA LYS A 82 -34.13 16.81 0.68
C LYS A 82 -33.72 15.34 0.71
N GLY A 83 -32.88 14.92 1.67
CA GLY A 83 -32.41 13.54 1.79
C GLY A 83 -31.24 13.20 0.87
N LYS A 84 -30.57 14.18 0.26
CA LYS A 84 -29.43 13.97 -0.64
C LYS A 84 -28.12 14.12 0.11
N ILE A 85 -27.17 13.22 -0.15
CA ILE A 85 -25.83 13.26 0.42
C ILE A 85 -25.02 14.33 -0.31
N VAL A 86 -24.70 15.43 0.38
CA VAL A 86 -23.98 16.58 -0.17
C VAL A 86 -22.48 16.52 0.06
N ASP A 87 -22.03 15.85 1.12
CA ASP A 87 -20.61 15.55 1.34
C ASP A 87 -20.46 14.21 2.03
N ALA A 88 -19.29 13.59 1.85
CA ALA A 88 -18.90 12.36 2.52
C ALA A 88 -17.41 12.40 2.80
N ARG A 89 -17.01 11.99 4.00
CA ARG A 89 -15.61 11.95 4.45
C ARG A 89 -15.30 10.62 5.10
N PHE A 90 -14.05 10.17 4.99
CA PHE A 90 -13.62 8.94 5.63
C PHE A 90 -12.27 9.07 6.35
N LYS A 91 -12.06 8.16 7.32
CA LYS A 91 -10.75 7.79 7.85
C LYS A 91 -10.73 6.27 8.03
N THR A 92 -9.70 5.63 7.49
CA THR A 92 -9.54 4.17 7.59
C THR A 92 -8.15 3.84 8.08
N PHE A 93 -8.07 2.92 9.03
CA PHE A 93 -6.86 2.19 9.36
C PHE A 93 -7.03 0.79 8.79
N GLY A 94 -6.14 0.38 7.90
CA GLY A 94 -6.29 -0.90 7.22
C GLY A 94 -5.30 -1.10 6.08
N CYS A 95 -5.45 -2.22 5.39
CA CYS A 95 -4.65 -2.50 4.20
C CYS A 95 -4.91 -1.47 3.07
N GLY A 96 -3.99 -1.38 2.09
CA GLY A 96 -4.14 -0.44 0.97
C GLY A 96 -5.45 -0.61 0.19
N SER A 97 -5.93 -1.86 0.05
CA SER A 97 -7.23 -2.14 -0.54
C SER A 97 -8.39 -1.58 0.28
N ALA A 98 -8.34 -1.66 1.61
CA ALA A 98 -9.37 -1.09 2.48
C ALA A 98 -9.44 0.44 2.32
N ILE A 99 -8.28 1.11 2.29
CA ILE A 99 -8.19 2.56 2.08
C ILE A 99 -8.78 2.94 0.71
N ALA A 100 -8.40 2.21 -0.34
CA ALA A 100 -8.89 2.46 -1.69
C ALA A 100 -10.41 2.28 -1.80
N SER A 101 -10.95 1.21 -1.21
CA SER A 101 -12.39 0.95 -1.16
C SER A 101 -13.15 2.04 -0.40
N SER A 102 -12.65 2.48 0.76
CA SER A 102 -13.26 3.58 1.51
C SER A 102 -13.26 4.89 0.72
N SER A 103 -12.16 5.20 0.03
CA SER A 103 -12.08 6.38 -0.84
C SER A 103 -13.14 6.32 -1.94
N LEU A 104 -13.20 5.22 -2.69
CA LEU A 104 -14.16 5.07 -3.78
C LEU A 104 -15.61 5.12 -3.29
N ALA A 105 -15.91 4.47 -2.15
CA ALA A 105 -17.24 4.50 -1.56
C ALA A 105 -17.71 5.94 -1.27
N THR A 106 -16.82 6.80 -0.74
CA THR A 106 -17.20 8.21 -0.51
C THR A 106 -17.49 8.99 -1.77
N GLU A 107 -16.87 8.66 -2.91
CA GLU A 107 -17.18 9.29 -4.19
C GLU A 107 -18.52 8.80 -4.74
N TRP A 108 -18.83 7.51 -4.58
CA TRP A 108 -20.08 6.94 -5.06
C TRP A 108 -21.31 7.43 -4.30
N VAL A 109 -21.22 7.60 -2.98
CA VAL A 109 -22.37 8.04 -2.18
C VAL A 109 -22.64 9.53 -2.33
N LYS A 110 -21.65 10.36 -2.68
CA LYS A 110 -21.87 11.79 -2.90
C LYS A 110 -22.80 12.01 -4.07
N GLY A 111 -23.79 12.87 -3.84
CA GLY A 111 -24.79 13.21 -4.84
C GLY A 111 -25.95 12.21 -4.94
N LYS A 112 -25.92 11.09 -4.21
CA LYS A 112 -27.02 10.13 -4.12
C LYS A 112 -27.99 10.48 -3.01
N THR A 113 -29.22 9.99 -3.07
CA THR A 113 -30.09 9.97 -1.89
C THR A 113 -29.65 8.91 -0.89
N VAL A 114 -30.15 8.98 0.35
CA VAL A 114 -29.88 7.97 1.37
C VAL A 114 -30.34 6.58 0.89
N GLU A 115 -31.51 6.50 0.26
CA GLU A 115 -32.09 5.26 -0.26
C GLU A 115 -31.23 4.66 -1.38
N GLU A 116 -30.77 5.49 -2.32
CA GLU A 116 -29.86 5.05 -3.39
C GLU A 116 -28.53 4.55 -2.81
N ALA A 117 -27.98 5.24 -1.80
CA ALA A 117 -26.75 4.83 -1.15
C ALA A 117 -26.88 3.47 -0.44
N LEU A 118 -28.06 3.14 0.11
CA LEU A 118 -28.33 1.84 0.73
C LEU A 118 -28.33 0.67 -0.27
N THR A 119 -28.44 0.93 -1.57
CA THR A 119 -28.43 -0.13 -2.60
C THR A 119 -27.03 -0.54 -3.05
N ILE A 120 -25.98 0.17 -2.62
CA ILE A 120 -24.59 -0.12 -2.98
C ILE A 120 -24.14 -1.42 -2.28
N LYS A 121 -23.57 -2.35 -3.05
CA LYS A 121 -23.08 -3.67 -2.59
C LYS A 121 -21.63 -3.88 -2.99
#